data_AF-A0A1M6TNH5-F1
#
_entry.id   AF-A0A1M6TNH5-F1
#
_cell.length_a   1.000
_cell.length_b   1.000
_cell.length_c   1.000
_cell.angle_alpha   90.00
_cell.angle_beta   90.00
_cell.angle_gamma   90.00
#
_symmetry.space_group_name_H-M   'P 1'
#
loop_
_entity.id
_entity.type
_entity.pdbx_description
1 polymer ?
#
loop_
_entity_poly.entity_id
_entity_poly.type
_entity_poly.pdbx_seq_one_letter_code
_entity_poly.pdbx_strand_id
1 'polypeptide(L)'
;MKTGRTLQELGLELQRQRSVRQDYVADSRSLSFRTEEGNSKLALNMGEKMLEFGVNPLAHQQISTRLGIPLKYYQRMQKEATALLDANVNNWLQQTKDRRML
;
A
#
# COMPACT_ATOMS: atom_id res chain seq x y z
N MET A 1 10.14 31.96 -4.08
CA MET A 1 11.34 31.53 -3.34
C MET A 1 11.08 30.14 -2.80
N LYS A 2 11.78 29.10 -3.25
CA LYS A 2 11.59 27.73 -2.73
C LYS A 2 12.37 27.63 -1.43
N THR A 3 11.71 27.79 -0.29
CA THR A 3 12.28 27.50 1.03
C THR A 3 12.52 25.99 1.13
N GLY A 4 13.72 25.56 0.74
CA GLY A 4 14.19 24.20 0.96
C GLY A 4 14.39 23.97 2.47
N ARG A 5 13.92 22.84 2.97
CA ARG A 5 14.17 22.40 4.35
C ARG A 5 15.67 22.25 4.58
N THR A 6 16.14 22.63 5.75
CA THR A 6 17.53 22.41 6.15
C THR A 6 17.79 20.90 6.33
N LEU A 7 19.05 20.47 6.21
CA LEU A 7 19.43 19.07 6.41
C LEU A 7 19.02 18.53 7.78
N GLN A 8 19.00 19.40 8.79
CA GLN A 8 18.61 19.07 10.16
C GLN A 8 17.09 18.87 10.30
N GLU A 9 16.28 19.72 9.65
CA GLU A 9 14.82 19.55 9.56
C GLU A 9 14.45 18.27 8.80
N LEU A 10 15.20 17.92 7.75
CA LEU A 10 15.03 16.65 7.03
C LEU A 10 15.34 15.44 7.93
N GLY A 11 16.41 15.52 8.72
CA GLY A 11 16.78 14.47 9.68
C GLY A 11 15.69 14.23 10.74
N LEU A 12 15.14 15.31 11.31
CA LEU A 12 14.05 15.24 12.27
C LEU A 12 12.77 14.65 11.65
N GLU A 13 12.43 15.04 10.43
CA GLU A 13 11.26 14.50 9.74
C GLU A 13 11.42 13.01 9.41
N LEU A 14 12.62 12.56 9.01
CA LEU A 14 12.90 11.13 8.79
C LEU A 14 12.82 10.34 10.09
N GLN A 15 13.30 10.89 11.21
CA GLN A 15 13.21 10.24 12.52
C GLN A 15 11.76 10.13 12.99
N ARG A 16 10.94 11.17 12.77
CA ARG A 16 9.50 11.15 13.03
C ARG A 16 8.78 10.11 12.15
N GLN A 17 9.13 10.02 10.87
CA GLN A 17 8.55 9.01 9.97
C GLN A 17 8.93 7.59 10.38
N ARG A 18 10.17 7.38 10.86
CA ARG A 18 10.61 6.09 11.39
C ARG A 18 9.90 5.70 12.68
N SER A 19 9.69 6.63 13.62
CA SER A 19 9.07 6.31 14.91
C SER A 19 7.56 6.01 14.80
N VAL A 20 6.90 6.51 13.75
CA VAL A 20 5.48 6.22 13.48
C VAL A 20 5.28 4.92 12.70
N ARG A 21 6.35 4.37 12.08
CA ARG A 21 6.25 3.14 11.30
C ARG A 21 5.97 1.97 12.23
N GLN A 22 4.79 1.36 12.06
CA GLN A 22 4.42 0.12 12.74
C GLN A 22 4.57 -1.00 11.73
N ASP A 23 5.42 -1.96 12.04
CA ASP A 23 5.69 -3.09 11.17
C ASP A 23 4.79 -4.27 11.58
N TYR A 24 3.98 -4.79 10.66
CA TYR A 24 3.04 -5.89 10.92
C TYR A 24 3.45 -7.15 10.17
N VAL A 25 3.70 -8.27 10.86
CA VAL A 25 3.93 -9.55 10.17
C VAL A 25 2.60 -10.26 10.00
N ALA A 26 2.10 -10.34 8.76
CA ALA A 26 0.84 -11.02 8.45
C ALA A 26 0.93 -11.90 7.20
N ASP A 27 0.03 -12.88 7.11
CA ASP A 27 -0.13 -13.67 5.89
C ASP A 27 -0.77 -12.78 4.82
N SER A 28 -0.24 -12.81 3.59
CA SER A 28 -0.77 -11.99 2.49
C SER A 28 -2.25 -12.29 2.19
N ARG A 29 -2.78 -13.45 2.59
CA ARG A 29 -4.20 -13.80 2.50
C ARG A 29 -5.11 -13.05 3.47
N SER A 30 -4.55 -12.50 4.53
CA SER A 30 -5.29 -11.67 5.48
C SER A 30 -5.48 -10.24 4.98
N LEU A 31 -4.88 -9.90 3.83
CA LEU A 31 -5.03 -8.60 3.20
C LEU A 31 -6.17 -8.59 2.20
N SER A 32 -6.88 -7.47 2.18
CA SER A 32 -7.83 -7.13 1.11
C SER A 32 -7.58 -5.70 0.64
N PHE A 33 -7.67 -5.50 -0.66
CA PHE A 33 -7.44 -4.24 -1.33
C PHE A 33 -8.75 -3.75 -1.95
N ARG A 34 -9.05 -2.47 -1.80
CA ARG A 34 -10.26 -1.85 -2.36
C ARG A 34 -9.97 -0.42 -2.82
N THR A 35 -10.51 -0.03 -3.95
CA THR A 35 -10.39 1.33 -4.48
C THR A 35 -11.76 1.96 -4.70
N GLU A 36 -11.97 3.12 -4.08
CA GLU A 36 -13.17 3.94 -4.23
C GLU A 36 -12.78 5.36 -4.64
N GLU A 37 -13.33 5.86 -5.74
CA GLU A 37 -13.11 7.22 -6.24
C GLU A 37 -11.61 7.62 -6.34
N GLY A 38 -10.75 6.65 -6.73
CA GLY A 38 -9.30 6.84 -6.85
C GLY A 38 -8.53 6.70 -5.54
N ASN A 39 -9.20 6.68 -4.39
CA ASN A 39 -8.61 6.41 -3.08
C ASN A 39 -8.58 4.91 -2.82
N SER A 40 -7.37 4.37 -2.62
CA SER A 40 -7.19 2.95 -2.37
C SER A 40 -6.94 2.70 -0.90
N LYS A 41 -7.53 1.62 -0.39
CA LYS A 41 -7.39 1.15 0.97
C LYS A 41 -6.90 -0.29 0.97
N LEU A 42 -6.06 -0.60 1.94
CA LEU A 42 -5.61 -1.94 2.26
C LEU A 42 -6.12 -2.30 3.65
N ALA A 43 -6.94 -3.33 3.76
CA ALA A 43 -7.45 -3.82 5.02
C ALA A 43 -6.74 -5.11 5.42
N LEU A 44 -6.23 -5.15 6.65
CA LEU A 44 -5.61 -6.30 7.27
C LEU A 44 -6.59 -6.93 8.27
N ASN A 45 -6.94 -8.19 8.04
CA ASN A 45 -7.81 -8.96 8.92
C ASN A 45 -6.99 -9.79 9.92
N MET A 46 -7.04 -9.43 11.20
CA MET A 46 -6.37 -10.17 12.29
C MET A 46 -7.34 -11.02 13.12
N GLY A 47 -8.47 -11.45 12.53
CA GLY A 47 -9.50 -12.24 13.20
C GLY A 47 -10.46 -11.37 14.02
N GLU A 48 -10.00 -10.84 15.15
CA GLU A 48 -10.84 -10.01 16.05
C GLU A 48 -10.86 -8.54 15.66
N LYS A 49 -9.88 -8.09 14.87
CA LYS A 49 -9.74 -6.70 14.44
C LYS A 49 -9.44 -6.61 12.95
N MET A 50 -10.09 -5.63 12.32
CA MET A 50 -9.78 -5.20 10.96
C MET A 50 -9.08 -3.84 11.04
N LEU A 51 -7.87 -3.75 10.50
CA LEU A 51 -7.12 -2.51 10.38
C LEU A 51 -7.19 -2.03 8.93
N GLU A 52 -7.65 -0.79 8.72
CA GLU A 52 -7.67 -0.17 7.39
C GLU A 52 -6.54 0.85 7.26
N PHE A 53 -5.82 0.78 6.13
CA PHE A 53 -4.73 1.69 5.79
C PHE A 53 -5.00 2.36 4.44
N GLY A 54 -4.81 3.68 4.37
CA GLY A 54 -4.79 4.39 3.09
C GLY A 54 -3.53 4.03 2.30
N VAL A 55 -3.69 3.78 1.01
CA VAL A 55 -2.59 3.42 0.11
C VAL A 55 -2.06 4.67 -0.55
N ASN A 56 -0.83 5.06 -0.21
CA ASN A 56 -0.17 6.21 -0.80
C ASN A 56 0.51 5.84 -2.15
N PRO A 57 1.02 6.82 -2.92
CA PRO A 57 1.67 6.55 -4.22
C PRO A 57 2.86 5.58 -4.14
N LEU A 58 3.63 5.61 -3.05
CA LEU A 58 4.75 4.69 -2.86
C LEU A 58 4.25 3.26 -2.63
N ALA A 59 3.22 3.09 -1.81
CA ALA A 59 2.59 1.81 -1.55
C ALA A 59 1.99 1.22 -2.84
N HIS A 60 1.41 2.04 -3.72
CA HIS A 60 0.97 1.60 -5.04
C HIS A 60 2.12 1.02 -5.89
N GLN A 61 3.28 1.68 -5.91
CA GLN A 61 4.47 1.18 -6.61
C GLN A 61 4.98 -0.14 -6.03
N GLN A 62 4.98 -0.25 -4.69
CA GLN A 62 5.36 -1.47 -3.99
C GLN A 62 4.42 -2.63 -4.29
N ILE A 63 3.09 -2.40 -4.25
CA ILE A 63 2.08 -3.41 -4.61
C ILE A 63 2.26 -3.86 -6.06
N SER A 64 2.37 -2.90 -7.00
CA SER A 64 2.61 -3.18 -8.42
C SER A 64 3.84 -4.05 -8.64
N THR A 65 4.97 -3.67 -8.03
CA THR A 65 6.24 -4.40 -8.17
C THR A 65 6.15 -5.80 -7.57
N ARG A 66 5.57 -5.91 -6.37
CA ARG A 66 5.45 -7.18 -5.64
C ARG A 66 4.56 -8.18 -6.38
N LEU A 67 3.44 -7.72 -6.93
CA LEU A 67 2.48 -8.58 -7.62
C LEU A 67 2.82 -8.76 -9.10
N GLY A 68 3.92 -8.17 -9.59
CA GLY A 68 4.31 -8.24 -11.00
C GLY A 68 3.32 -7.56 -11.95
N ILE A 69 2.49 -6.64 -11.46
CA ILE A 69 1.52 -5.90 -12.27
C ILE A 69 2.21 -4.65 -12.82
N PRO A 70 2.35 -4.46 -14.14
CA PRO A 70 3.01 -3.28 -14.70
C PRO A 70 2.38 -1.96 -14.21
N LEU A 71 3.20 -1.06 -13.64
CA LEU A 71 2.72 0.15 -12.96
C LEU A 71 1.83 1.04 -13.84
N LYS A 72 2.16 1.18 -15.14
CA LYS A 72 1.33 1.95 -16.08
C LYS A 72 -0.08 1.38 -16.20
N TYR A 73 -0.19 0.05 -16.27
CA TYR A 73 -1.48 -0.63 -16.37
C TYR A 73 -2.23 -0.59 -15.05
N TYR A 74 -1.54 -0.77 -13.92
CA TYR A 74 -2.07 -0.59 -12.58
C TYR A 74 -2.74 0.80 -12.42
N GLN A 75 -2.03 1.87 -12.78
CA GLN A 75 -2.53 3.24 -12.67
C GLN A 75 -3.70 3.52 -13.61
N ARG A 76 -3.74 2.90 -14.80
CA ARG A 76 -4.89 2.98 -15.69
C ARG A 76 -6.13 2.36 -15.04
N MET A 77 -6.01 1.16 -14.48
CA MET A 77 -7.11 0.52 -13.75
C MET A 77 -7.55 1.33 -12.53
N GLN A 78 -6.60 1.93 -11.78
CA GLN A 78 -6.94 2.79 -10.64
C GLN A 78 -7.86 3.96 -11.00
N LYS A 79 -7.71 4.53 -12.21
CA LYS A 79 -8.49 5.69 -12.65
C LYS A 79 -9.75 5.31 -13.39
N GLU A 80 -9.68 4.30 -14.24
CA GLU A 80 -10.70 4.01 -15.26
C GLU A 80 -11.49 2.72 -14.95
N ALA A 81 -10.95 1.82 -14.12
CA ALA A 81 -11.53 0.50 -13.89
C ALA A 81 -11.17 -0.04 -12.48
N THR A 82 -11.61 0.65 -11.43
CA THR A 82 -11.26 0.32 -10.03
C THR A 82 -11.64 -1.10 -9.64
N ALA A 83 -12.81 -1.58 -10.05
CA ALA A 83 -13.25 -2.95 -9.80
C ALA A 83 -12.29 -4.00 -10.39
N LEU A 84 -11.68 -3.72 -11.55
CA LEU A 84 -10.69 -4.60 -12.16
C LEU A 84 -9.36 -4.56 -11.40
N LEU A 85 -8.97 -3.39 -10.91
CA LEU A 85 -7.79 -3.25 -10.05
C LEU A 85 -7.96 -4.10 -8.79
N ASP A 86 -9.09 -3.96 -8.11
CA ASP A 86 -9.41 -4.66 -6.86
C ASP A 86 -9.39 -6.18 -7.07
N ALA A 87 -10.07 -6.67 -8.11
CA ALA A 87 -10.08 -8.09 -8.43
C ALA A 87 -8.66 -8.63 -8.71
N ASN A 88 -7.87 -7.91 -9.51
CA ASN A 88 -6.50 -8.33 -9.85
C ASN A 88 -5.60 -8.37 -8.61
N VAL A 89 -5.56 -7.29 -7.83
CA VAL A 89 -4.71 -7.19 -6.64
C VAL A 89 -5.09 -8.27 -5.63
N ASN A 90 -6.39 -8.42 -5.31
CA ASN A 90 -6.85 -9.42 -4.35
C ASN A 90 -6.56 -10.85 -4.80
N ASN A 91 -6.75 -11.16 -6.09
CA ASN A 91 -6.42 -12.48 -6.64
C ASN A 91 -4.94 -12.81 -6.43
N TRP A 92 -4.02 -11.89 -6.76
CA TRP A 92 -2.59 -12.14 -6.56
C TRP A 92 -2.17 -12.20 -5.10
N LEU A 93 -2.79 -11.40 -4.22
CA LEU A 93 -2.57 -11.47 -2.77
C LEU A 93 -2.95 -12.85 -2.21
N GLN A 94 -4.06 -13.43 -2.67
CA GLN A 94 -4.51 -14.75 -2.23
C GLN A 94 -3.63 -15.91 -2.74
N GLN A 95 -3.15 -15.79 -3.98
CA GLN A 95 -2.29 -16.80 -4.61
C GLN A 95 -0.87 -16.81 -4.01
N THR A 96 -0.37 -15.66 -3.57
CA THR A 96 0.98 -15.54 -3.00
C THR A 96 1.04 -16.12 -1.58
N LYS A 97 1.62 -17.32 -1.40
CA LYS A 97 1.94 -17.91 -0.08
C LYS A 97 3.21 -17.27 0.51
N ASP A 98 3.19 -15.98 0.83
CA ASP A 98 4.27 -15.33 1.59
C ASP A 98 3.74 -14.76 2.91
N ARG A 99 4.33 -15.20 4.04
CA ARG A 99 4.22 -14.53 5.35
C ARG A 99 5.42 -13.60 5.49
N ARG A 100 5.21 -12.28 5.42
CA ARG A 100 6.28 -11.29 5.58
C ARG A 100 5.78 -10.03 6.27
N MET A 101 6.74 -9.27 6.79
CA MET A 101 6.59 -7.97 7.41
C MET A 101 5.98 -6.97 6.41
N LEU A 102 4.91 -6.28 6.82
CA LEU A 102 4.15 -5.25 6.12
C LEU A 102 4.36 -3.90 6.77
#